data_AF-R4MF36-F1
#
_entry.id   AF-R4MF36-F1
#
_cell.length_a   1.000
_cell.length_b   1.000
_cell.length_c   1.000
_cell.angle_alpha   90.00
_cell.angle_beta   90.00
_cell.angle_gamma   90.00
#
_symmetry.space_group_name_H-M   'P 1'
#
loop_
_entity.id
_entity.type
_entity.pdbx_description
1 polymer ?
#
loop_
_entity_poly.entity_id
_entity_poly.type
_entity_poly.pdbx_seq_one_letter_code
_entity_poly.pdbx_strand_id
1 'polypeptide(L)'
;MENRLAELWSIMDFLNPGLLGSSERFRTRYAIPIERHGHTEPAERLRASTRPYILRRLKTDPAIIDDLPEKIEIKQYCQLTTEQASLYQAVVADMMEKIENTEGIERRGNVLAAMAKLKQVCNHPAQLLHDRSPVGRRVREGDPARGDPGRDPGRGRPGAVFYPVHRVRRCPACCTWRRFGRAARDIAYLHGGTPRKRRDEMVARFQSGDGPPIFLLSLKAGVPG
;
A
#
# COMPACT_ATOMS: atom_id res chain seq x y z
N MET A 1 19.19 -1.88 2.69
CA MET A 1 20.11 -0.75 2.48
C MET A 1 19.41 0.25 1.60
N GLU A 2 18.73 1.23 2.20
CA GLU A 2 17.94 2.26 1.48
C GLU A 2 18.20 3.68 2.04
N ASN A 3 19.37 3.92 2.65
CA ASN A 3 19.79 5.25 3.09
C ASN A 3 21.16 5.55 2.49
N ARG A 4 21.20 6.24 1.35
CA ARG A 4 22.48 6.70 0.77
C ARG A 4 22.97 7.89 1.59
N LEU A 5 24.25 7.91 1.99
CA LEU A 5 24.81 9.05 2.72
C LEU A 5 24.79 10.34 1.91
N ALA A 6 24.74 10.24 0.59
CA ALA A 6 24.53 11.39 -0.30
C ALA A 6 23.18 12.09 -0.07
N GLU A 7 22.10 11.36 0.20
CA GLU A 7 20.79 11.96 0.49
C GLU A 7 20.79 12.67 1.84
N LEU A 8 21.44 12.06 2.83
CA LEU A 8 21.66 12.70 4.13
C LEU A 8 22.42 14.03 3.96
N TRP A 9 23.48 14.05 3.15
CA TRP A 9 24.23 15.29 2.89
C TRP A 9 23.32 16.35 2.25
N SER A 10 22.55 16.00 1.21
CA SER A 10 21.67 16.96 0.54
C SER A 10 20.62 17.57 1.47
N ILE A 11 20.01 16.76 2.35
CA ILE A 11 19.03 17.25 3.34
C ILE A 11 19.73 18.17 4.36
N MET A 12 20.90 17.77 4.84
CA MET A 12 21.63 18.53 5.86
C MET A 12 22.21 19.83 5.32
N ASP A 13 22.66 19.87 4.06
CA ASP A 13 23.17 21.08 3.42
C ASP A 13 22.03 22.07 3.13
N PHE A 14 20.85 21.57 2.77
CA PHE A 14 19.66 22.42 2.65
C PHE A 14 19.24 23.05 3.99
N LEU A 15 19.19 22.25 5.06
CA LEU A 15 18.74 22.72 6.37
C LEU A 15 19.81 23.54 7.12
N ASN A 16 21.08 23.15 6.98
CA ASN A 16 22.23 23.73 7.69
C ASN A 16 23.41 23.88 6.72
N PRO A 17 23.36 24.87 5.80
CA PRO A 17 24.38 25.05 4.78
C PRO A 17 25.79 25.11 5.39
N GLY A 18 26.71 24.33 4.82
CA GLY A 18 28.11 24.32 5.26
C GLY A 18 28.43 23.47 6.49
N LEU A 19 27.44 22.94 7.23
CA LEU A 19 27.65 22.09 8.41
C LEU A 19 28.51 20.85 8.10
N LEU A 20 28.29 20.24 6.93
CA LEU A 20 29.02 19.05 6.46
C LEU A 20 30.07 19.38 5.38
N GLY A 21 30.27 20.65 5.08
CA GLY A 21 31.08 21.13 3.98
C GLY A 21 30.54 20.75 2.60
N SER A 22 31.33 20.99 1.56
CA SER A 22 31.02 20.64 0.17
C SER A 22 30.76 19.13 -0.01
N SER A 23 29.95 18.76 -0.99
CA SER A 23 29.64 17.37 -1.35
C SER A 23 30.88 16.49 -1.53
N GLU A 24 31.93 17.03 -2.16
CA GLU A 24 33.19 16.31 -2.38
C GLU A 24 33.92 15.99 -1.07
N ARG A 25 34.08 16.99 -0.20
CA ARG A 25 34.66 16.82 1.15
C ARG A 25 33.84 15.83 1.98
N PHE A 26 32.51 15.92 1.94
CA PHE A 26 31.64 14.97 2.63
C PHE A 26 31.83 13.55 2.12
N ARG A 27 31.89 13.37 0.80
CA ARG A 27 32.07 12.06 0.16
C ARG A 27 33.39 11.41 0.57
N THR A 28 34.49 12.16 0.56
CA THR A 28 35.81 11.64 0.93
C THR A 28 35.93 11.39 2.43
N ARG A 29 35.37 12.27 3.27
CA ARG A 29 35.49 12.19 4.74
C ARG A 29 34.54 11.18 5.39
N TYR A 30 33.37 10.94 4.79
CA TYR A 30 32.32 10.11 5.38
C TYR A 30 31.83 9.03 4.42
N ALA A 31 31.32 9.40 3.23
CA ALA A 31 30.60 8.44 2.39
C ALA A 31 31.45 7.24 1.95
N ILE A 32 32.65 7.48 1.39
CA ILE A 32 33.55 6.41 0.94
C ILE A 32 34.03 5.54 2.12
N PRO A 33 34.58 6.10 3.22
CA PRO A 33 34.97 5.32 4.39
C PRO A 33 33.86 4.44 4.97
N ILE A 34 32.62 4.93 5.01
CA ILE A 34 31.50 4.23 5.62
C ILE A 34 30.90 3.20 4.67
N GLU A 35 30.58 3.59 3.43
CA GLU A 35 29.87 2.73 2.48
C GLU A 35 30.78 1.68 1.84
N ARG A 36 32.06 2.01 1.56
CA ARG A 36 32.98 1.12 0.85
C ARG A 36 33.88 0.31 1.79
N HIS A 37 34.28 0.91 2.92
CA HIS A 37 35.26 0.32 3.82
C HIS A 37 34.68 -0.08 5.19
N GLY A 38 33.41 0.25 5.46
CA GLY A 38 32.73 -0.14 6.69
C GLY A 38 33.29 0.50 7.96
N HIS A 39 34.01 1.62 7.85
CA HIS A 39 34.63 2.26 9.00
C HIS A 39 33.58 2.88 9.93
N THR A 40 33.66 2.53 11.22
CA THR A 40 32.71 2.95 12.25
C THR A 40 33.02 4.36 12.77
N GLU A 41 34.28 4.72 12.93
CA GLU A 41 34.71 6.01 13.48
C GLU A 41 34.21 7.22 12.65
N PRO A 42 34.29 7.24 11.30
CA PRO A 42 33.65 8.31 10.51
C PRO A 42 32.13 8.33 10.67
N ALA A 43 31.48 7.18 10.82
CA ALA A 43 30.03 7.09 11.00
C ALA A 43 29.59 7.66 12.35
N GLU A 44 30.34 7.41 13.42
CA GLU A 44 30.08 7.96 14.75
C GLU A 44 30.25 9.47 14.78
N ARG A 45 31.33 9.98 14.18
CA ARG A 45 31.52 11.43 14.02
C ARG A 45 30.38 12.07 13.25
N LEU A 46 29.98 11.47 12.13
CA LEU A 46 28.86 11.98 11.33
C LEU A 46 27.57 12.01 12.17
N ARG A 47 27.26 10.91 12.86
CA ARG A 47 26.08 10.84 13.74
C ARG A 47 26.13 11.90 14.84
N ALA A 48 27.27 12.11 15.48
CA ALA A 48 27.42 13.13 16.52
C ALA A 48 27.15 14.54 15.98
N SER A 49 27.66 14.86 14.79
CA SER A 49 27.43 16.16 14.14
C SER A 49 25.99 16.36 13.67
N THR A 50 25.30 15.32 13.21
CA THR A 50 23.94 15.43 12.68
C THR A 50 22.85 15.22 13.73
N ARG A 51 23.14 14.54 14.85
CA ARG A 51 22.17 14.18 15.89
C ARG A 51 21.35 15.35 16.44
N PRO A 52 21.91 16.55 16.68
CA PRO A 52 21.11 17.70 17.17
C PRO A 52 20.02 18.16 16.20
N TYR A 53 20.17 17.87 14.91
CA TYR A 53 19.30 18.33 13.84
C TYR A 53 18.32 17.25 13.35
N ILE A 54 18.53 15.99 13.75
CA ILE A 54 17.72 14.85 13.32
C ILE A 54 16.98 14.28 14.53
N LEU A 55 15.72 14.68 14.67
CA LEU A 55 14.82 14.05 15.62
C LEU A 55 14.19 12.81 15.00
N ARG A 56 14.79 11.64 15.25
CA ARG A 56 14.20 10.36 14.84
C ARG A 56 13.48 9.72 16.03
N ARG A 57 12.16 9.66 15.96
CA ARG A 57 11.31 8.94 16.90
C ARG A 57 10.97 7.56 16.35
N LEU A 58 10.98 6.55 17.20
CA LEU A 58 10.55 5.21 16.85
C LEU A 58 9.11 5.02 17.35
N LYS A 59 8.23 4.38 16.57
CA LYS A 59 6.88 3.97 17.05
C LYS A 59 6.94 2.98 18.25
N THR A 60 8.13 2.48 18.57
CA THR A 60 8.44 1.59 19.70
C THR A 60 9.16 2.32 20.83
N ASP A 61 9.28 3.65 20.75
CA ASP A 61 9.92 4.47 21.78
C ASP A 61 9.02 4.47 23.02
N PRO A 62 9.48 3.93 24.18
CA PRO A 62 8.67 3.82 25.39
C PRO A 62 8.04 5.14 25.84
N ALA A 63 8.66 6.27 25.54
CA ALA A 63 8.16 7.60 25.89
C ALA A 63 6.95 8.08 25.06
N ILE A 64 6.58 7.36 23.99
CA ILE A 64 5.48 7.70 23.07
C ILE A 64 4.47 6.55 22.96
N ILE A 65 4.79 5.34 23.43
CA ILE A 65 3.85 4.20 23.38
C ILE A 65 2.51 4.57 24.03
N ASP A 66 2.55 5.33 25.13
CA ASP A 66 1.35 5.78 25.84
C ASP A 66 0.55 6.86 25.07
N ASP A 67 1.18 7.58 24.14
CA ASP A 67 0.57 8.68 23.35
C ASP A 67 0.11 8.24 21.94
N LEU A 68 0.48 7.04 21.49
CA LEU A 68 0.06 6.52 20.18
C LEU A 68 -1.32 5.87 20.31
N PRO A 69 -2.34 6.33 19.56
CA PRO A 69 -3.64 5.67 19.57
C PRO A 69 -3.50 4.25 19.02
N GLU A 70 -4.30 3.31 19.56
CA GLU A 70 -4.31 1.90 19.13
C GLU A 70 -4.48 1.72 17.61
N LYS A 71 -5.17 2.67 16.96
CA LYS A 71 -5.43 2.68 15.52
C LYS A 71 -5.44 4.10 14.99
N ILE A 72 -4.73 4.32 13.88
CA ILE A 72 -4.80 5.55 13.09
C ILE A 72 -5.61 5.27 11.83
N GLU A 73 -6.73 5.97 11.65
CA GLU A 73 -7.55 5.88 10.45
C GLU A 73 -7.28 7.07 9.52
N ILE A 74 -6.91 6.78 8.27
CA ILE A 74 -6.63 7.80 7.25
C ILE A 74 -7.58 7.55 6.07
N LYS A 75 -8.40 8.56 5.75
CA LYS A 75 -9.28 8.53 4.56
C LYS A 75 -8.50 9.01 3.36
N GLN A 76 -8.28 8.12 2.38
CA GLN A 76 -7.65 8.47 1.12
C GLN A 76 -8.72 8.66 0.04
N TYR A 77 -8.86 9.89 -0.44
CA TYR A 77 -9.78 10.22 -1.53
C TYR A 77 -9.10 9.94 -2.88
N CYS A 78 -9.79 9.22 -3.75
CA CYS A 78 -9.30 8.84 -5.08
C CYS A 78 -10.21 9.41 -6.16
N GLN A 79 -9.64 9.97 -7.21
CA GLN A 79 -10.39 10.41 -8.39
C GLN A 79 -10.68 9.23 -9.33
N LEU A 80 -11.81 9.28 -10.04
CA LEU A 80 -12.09 8.31 -11.11
C LEU A 80 -11.21 8.61 -12.33
N THR A 81 -10.75 7.55 -13.01
CA THR A 81 -10.18 7.72 -14.35
C THR A 81 -11.27 8.09 -15.36
N THR A 82 -10.90 8.62 -16.52
CA THR A 82 -11.85 8.95 -17.60
C THR A 82 -12.69 7.74 -18.02
N GLU A 83 -12.08 6.56 -18.13
CA GLU A 83 -12.78 5.30 -18.41
C GLU A 83 -13.78 4.96 -17.31
N GLN A 84 -13.37 5.05 -16.04
CA GLN A 84 -14.26 4.80 -14.90
C GLN A 84 -15.42 5.79 -14.85
N ALA A 85 -15.17 7.09 -15.05
CA ALA A 85 -16.22 8.10 -15.05
C ALA A 85 -17.25 7.85 -16.15
N SER A 86 -16.80 7.50 -17.35
CA SER A 86 -17.67 7.16 -18.49
C SER A 86 -18.52 5.93 -18.18
N LEU A 87 -17.90 4.85 -17.68
CA LEU A 87 -18.61 3.63 -17.28
C LEU A 87 -19.59 3.88 -16.12
N TYR A 88 -19.19 4.72 -15.16
CA TYR A 88 -20.02 5.07 -14.00
C TYR A 88 -21.30 5.77 -14.47
N GLN A 89 -21.18 6.77 -15.34
CA GLN A 89 -22.32 7.49 -15.89
C GLN A 89 -23.24 6.57 -16.70
N ALA A 90 -22.68 5.70 -17.55
CA ALA A 90 -23.47 4.73 -18.31
C ALA A 90 -24.25 3.77 -17.41
N VAL A 91 -23.64 3.28 -16.33
CA VAL A 91 -24.33 2.43 -15.34
C VAL A 91 -25.42 3.20 -14.60
N VAL A 92 -25.19 4.46 -14.21
CA VAL A 92 -26.21 5.27 -13.55
C VAL A 92 -27.41 5.47 -14.47
N ALA A 93 -27.20 5.86 -15.73
CA ALA A 93 -28.27 6.08 -16.69
C ALA A 93 -29.12 4.81 -16.89
N ASP A 94 -28.49 3.68 -17.24
CA ASP A 94 -29.16 2.39 -17.46
C ASP A 94 -29.95 1.92 -16.22
N MET A 95 -29.37 2.06 -15.03
CA MET A 95 -30.00 1.56 -13.81
C MET A 95 -31.11 2.48 -13.31
N MET A 96 -30.98 3.80 -13.47
CA MET A 96 -32.05 4.75 -13.09
C MET A 96 -33.30 4.53 -13.93
N GLU A 97 -33.15 4.35 -15.25
CA GLU A 97 -34.26 4.03 -16.14
C GLU A 97 -35.00 2.74 -15.71
N LYS A 98 -34.25 1.69 -15.35
CA LYS A 98 -34.83 0.44 -14.83
C LYS A 98 -35.52 0.62 -13.48
N ILE A 99 -34.93 1.42 -12.59
CA ILE A 99 -35.48 1.68 -11.26
C ILE A 99 -36.79 2.45 -11.36
N GLU A 100 -36.86 3.49 -12.20
CA GLU A 100 -38.06 4.31 -12.39
C GLU A 100 -39.26 3.50 -12.86
N ASN A 101 -39.05 2.50 -13.71
CA ASN A 101 -40.10 1.64 -14.25
C ASN A 101 -40.41 0.40 -13.39
N THR A 102 -39.87 0.30 -12.17
CA THR A 102 -40.07 -0.87 -11.30
C THR A 102 -40.49 -0.47 -9.89
N GLU A 103 -41.27 -1.34 -9.24
CA GLU A 103 -41.75 -1.17 -7.87
C GLU A 103 -41.44 -2.37 -6.97
N GLY A 104 -41.75 -2.24 -5.67
CA GLY A 104 -41.71 -3.34 -4.72
C GLY A 104 -40.34 -4.02 -4.57
N ILE A 105 -40.30 -5.34 -4.76
CA ILE A 105 -39.07 -6.13 -4.60
C ILE A 105 -38.12 -6.01 -5.79
N GLU A 106 -38.67 -5.81 -6.99
CA GLU A 106 -37.90 -5.66 -8.22
C GLU A 106 -37.09 -4.35 -8.19
N ARG A 107 -37.72 -3.25 -7.79
CA ARG A 107 -37.04 -1.96 -7.58
C ARG A 107 -35.86 -2.09 -6.61
N ARG A 108 -36.09 -2.78 -5.48
CA ARG A 108 -35.04 -3.03 -4.48
C ARG A 108 -33.89 -3.86 -5.07
N GLY A 109 -34.20 -4.89 -5.87
CA GLY A 109 -33.22 -5.67 -6.60
C GLY A 109 -32.39 -4.82 -7.56
N ASN A 110 -33.04 -3.93 -8.33
CA ASN A 110 -32.39 -3.01 -9.26
C ASN A 110 -31.47 -2.02 -8.54
N VAL A 111 -31.88 -1.44 -7.40
CA VAL A 111 -31.02 -0.56 -6.59
C VAL A 111 -29.78 -1.30 -6.10
N LEU A 112 -29.93 -2.52 -5.57
CA LEU A 112 -28.80 -3.33 -5.10
C LEU A 112 -27.86 -3.71 -6.24
N ALA A 113 -28.40 -4.04 -7.42
CA ALA A 113 -27.61 -4.31 -8.61
C ALA A 113 -26.84 -3.07 -9.08
N ALA A 114 -27.46 -1.88 -9.04
CA ALA A 114 -26.82 -0.61 -9.36
C ALA A 114 -25.64 -0.35 -8.42
N MET A 115 -25.85 -0.44 -7.10
CA MET A 115 -24.78 -0.28 -6.11
C MET A 115 -23.64 -1.27 -6.32
N ALA A 116 -23.95 -2.52 -6.68
CA ALA A 116 -22.94 -3.55 -6.96
C ALA A 116 -22.11 -3.21 -8.20
N LYS A 117 -22.75 -2.80 -9.30
CA LYS A 117 -22.07 -2.38 -10.54
C LYS A 117 -21.21 -1.13 -10.31
N LEU A 118 -21.73 -0.12 -9.63
CA LEU A 118 -20.98 1.10 -9.31
C LEU A 118 -19.76 0.80 -8.44
N LYS A 119 -19.89 -0.10 -7.45
CA LYS A 119 -18.74 -0.59 -6.66
C LYS A 119 -17.69 -1.29 -7.53
N GLN A 120 -18.10 -2.05 -8.56
CA GLN A 120 -17.17 -2.69 -9.50
C GLN A 120 -16.43 -1.67 -10.36
N VAL A 121 -17.13 -0.70 -10.94
CA VAL A 121 -16.51 0.42 -11.70
C VAL A 121 -15.51 1.15 -10.80
N CYS A 122 -15.93 1.48 -9.58
CA CYS A 122 -15.12 2.14 -8.57
C CYS A 122 -14.03 1.27 -7.95
N ASN A 123 -13.87 0.02 -8.36
CA ASN A 123 -12.74 -0.80 -7.94
C ASN A 123 -11.80 -0.98 -9.12
N HIS A 124 -12.33 -1.50 -10.23
CA HIS A 124 -11.59 -1.61 -11.48
C HIS A 124 -12.55 -1.85 -12.67
N PRO A 125 -12.40 -1.17 -13.83
CA PRO A 125 -13.27 -1.35 -15.01
C PRO A 125 -13.49 -2.81 -15.43
N ALA A 126 -12.42 -3.61 -15.43
CA ALA A 126 -12.47 -5.04 -15.79
C ALA A 126 -13.40 -5.89 -14.89
N GLN A 127 -13.77 -5.42 -13.70
CA GLN A 127 -14.73 -6.13 -12.84
C GLN A 127 -16.16 -6.02 -13.37
N LEU A 128 -16.50 -4.93 -14.04
CA LEU A 128 -17.78 -4.76 -14.71
C LEU A 128 -17.72 -5.34 -16.13
N LEU A 129 -16.67 -5.02 -16.88
CA LEU A 129 -16.56 -5.36 -18.30
C LEU A 129 -16.28 -6.85 -18.55
N HIS A 130 -15.68 -7.55 -17.58
CA HIS A 130 -15.25 -8.94 -17.73
C HIS A 130 -14.34 -9.21 -18.94
N ASP A 131 -13.68 -8.16 -19.43
CA ASP A 131 -12.91 -8.11 -20.68
C ASP A 131 -11.50 -8.72 -20.59
N ARG A 132 -11.12 -9.24 -19.41
CA ARG A 132 -9.79 -9.80 -19.10
C ARG A 132 -8.63 -8.82 -19.35
N SER A 133 -8.91 -7.52 -19.42
CA SER A 133 -7.87 -6.52 -19.71
C SER A 133 -6.81 -6.46 -18.61
N PRO A 134 -5.54 -6.21 -18.96
CA PRO A 134 -4.47 -6.05 -17.98
C PRO A 134 -4.76 -4.87 -17.05
N VAL A 135 -4.74 -5.12 -15.75
CA VAL A 135 -5.15 -4.15 -14.73
C VAL A 135 -4.20 -2.95 -14.65
N GLY A 136 -2.90 -3.18 -14.83
CA GLY A 136 -1.86 -2.19 -14.49
C GLY A 136 -1.91 -0.83 -15.20
N ARG A 137 -2.65 -0.69 -16.31
CA ARG A 137 -2.76 0.59 -17.05
C ARG A 137 -4.04 1.39 -16.76
N ARG A 138 -5.04 0.79 -16.11
CA ARG A 138 -6.38 1.41 -15.89
C ARG A 138 -6.60 1.88 -14.45
N VAL A 139 -5.57 1.81 -13.61
CA VAL A 139 -5.63 2.16 -12.18
C VAL A 139 -5.52 3.67 -11.98
N ARG A 140 -6.13 4.20 -10.92
CA ARG A 140 -6.25 5.63 -10.59
C ARG A 140 -4.95 6.25 -10.08
N GLU A 141 -4.85 7.56 -10.21
CA GLU A 141 -3.91 8.36 -9.43
C GLU A 141 -4.38 8.46 -7.96
N GLY A 142 -3.46 8.26 -7.01
CA GLY A 142 -3.80 8.24 -5.57
C GLY A 142 -4.46 6.96 -5.04
N ASP A 143 -4.65 5.93 -5.86
CA ASP A 143 -5.11 4.61 -5.40
C ASP A 143 -4.15 4.08 -4.31
N PRO A 144 -4.60 3.62 -3.13
CA PRO A 144 -3.73 2.98 -2.15
C PRO A 144 -3.02 1.72 -2.70
N ALA A 145 -3.57 1.05 -3.71
CA ALA A 145 -2.86 0.00 -4.47
C ALA A 145 -1.76 0.57 -5.39
N ARG A 146 -1.84 1.86 -5.73
CA ARG A 146 -0.73 2.68 -6.24
C ARG A 146 0.06 3.40 -5.14
N GLY A 147 -0.26 3.25 -3.87
CA GLY A 147 0.70 3.48 -2.79
C GLY A 147 1.69 2.32 -2.80
N ASP A 148 2.95 2.56 -2.50
CA ASP A 148 3.80 1.45 -2.07
C ASP A 148 3.60 1.27 -0.56
N PRO A 149 2.82 0.27 -0.10
CA PRO A 149 2.69 -0.01 1.33
C PRO A 149 4.03 -0.37 1.98
N GLY A 150 5.08 -0.68 1.18
CA GLY A 150 6.45 -0.89 1.62
C GLY A 150 7.29 0.39 1.74
N ARG A 151 6.77 1.56 1.36
CA ARG A 151 7.47 2.85 1.48
C ARG A 151 7.29 3.47 2.87
N ASP A 152 7.28 2.65 3.92
CA ASP A 152 7.83 3.04 5.22
C ASP A 152 9.32 2.63 5.17
N PRO A 153 10.23 3.53 4.74
CA PRO A 153 11.61 3.17 4.35
C PRO A 153 12.48 2.69 5.52
N GLY A 154 11.91 2.51 6.71
CA GLY A 154 12.61 2.11 7.91
C GLY A 154 12.22 0.77 8.52
N ARG A 155 11.14 0.10 8.08
CA ARG A 155 10.61 -1.06 8.84
C ARG A 155 9.98 -2.11 7.93
N GLY A 156 10.63 -3.27 7.81
CA GLY A 156 10.09 -4.49 7.21
C GLY A 156 8.97 -5.12 8.03
N ARG A 157 7.90 -4.37 8.35
CA ARG A 157 6.72 -4.92 9.02
C ARG A 157 5.75 -5.48 7.96
N PRO A 158 5.22 -6.69 8.16
CA PRO A 158 4.19 -7.26 7.29
C PRO A 158 2.93 -6.38 7.28
N GLY A 159 2.37 -6.12 6.10
CA GLY A 159 1.16 -5.32 5.91
C GLY A 159 -0.03 -6.18 5.45
N ALA A 160 -1.19 -6.01 6.07
CA ALA A 160 -2.43 -6.62 5.60
C ALA A 160 -3.22 -5.63 4.74
N VAL A 161 -3.73 -6.07 3.59
CA VAL A 161 -4.56 -5.27 2.69
C VAL A 161 -5.91 -5.95 2.47
N PHE A 162 -6.97 -5.24 2.83
CA PHE A 162 -8.34 -5.75 2.73
C PHE A 162 -9.01 -5.27 1.44
N TYR A 163 -9.66 -6.19 0.72
CA TYR A 163 -10.43 -5.88 -0.49
C TYR A 163 -11.89 -6.36 -0.37
N PRO A 164 -12.89 -5.48 -0.54
CA PRO A 164 -14.30 -5.81 -0.32
C PRO A 164 -14.97 -6.71 -1.37
N VAL A 165 -14.32 -7.00 -2.51
CA VAL A 165 -15.00 -7.64 -3.64
C VAL A 165 -14.52 -9.07 -3.88
N HIS A 166 -15.44 -10.03 -3.74
CA HIS A 166 -15.22 -11.47 -3.86
C HIS A 166 -15.03 -11.97 -5.29
N ARG A 167 -15.47 -11.20 -6.29
CA ARG A 167 -15.48 -11.61 -7.70
C ARG A 167 -14.15 -11.37 -8.40
N VAL A 168 -13.06 -11.56 -7.66
CA VAL A 168 -11.70 -11.33 -8.10
C VAL A 168 -10.93 -12.63 -7.85
N ARG A 169 -11.37 -13.72 -8.49
CA ARG A 169 -10.67 -15.03 -8.41
C ARG A 169 -9.34 -15.03 -9.19
N ARG A 170 -9.09 -14.00 -10.01
CA ARG A 170 -7.91 -13.90 -10.91
C ARG A 170 -7.25 -12.52 -10.97
N CYS A 171 -7.81 -11.51 -10.33
CA CYS A 171 -7.38 -10.12 -10.49
C CYS A 171 -6.66 -9.48 -9.27
N PRO A 172 -6.54 -10.06 -8.04
CA PRO A 172 -5.74 -9.42 -7.00
C PRO A 172 -4.23 -9.55 -7.29
N ALA A 173 -3.83 -10.67 -7.90
CA ALA A 173 -2.46 -10.93 -8.32
C ALA A 173 -1.99 -9.99 -9.44
N CYS A 174 -2.88 -9.52 -10.31
CA CYS A 174 -2.48 -8.74 -11.49
C CYS A 174 -2.16 -7.27 -11.15
N CYS A 175 -2.83 -6.69 -10.15
CA CYS A 175 -2.53 -5.33 -9.67
C CYS A 175 -1.18 -5.27 -8.93
N THR A 176 -0.87 -6.31 -8.15
CA THR A 176 0.32 -6.38 -7.31
C THR A 176 1.56 -6.86 -8.07
N TRP A 177 1.39 -7.67 -9.12
CA TRP A 177 2.51 -8.30 -9.85
C TRP A 177 3.52 -7.34 -10.47
N ARG A 178 3.08 -6.17 -10.95
CA ARG A 178 3.97 -5.23 -11.64
C ARG A 178 4.61 -4.19 -10.71
N ARG A 179 4.09 -4.01 -9.50
CA ARG A 179 4.56 -2.96 -8.58
C ARG A 179 5.59 -3.45 -7.56
N PHE A 180 5.52 -4.69 -7.10
CA PHE A 180 6.36 -5.19 -6.00
C PHE A 180 7.68 -5.87 -6.43
N GLY A 181 8.03 -5.87 -7.72
CA GLY A 181 9.28 -6.49 -8.18
C GLY A 181 9.46 -7.92 -7.66
N ARG A 182 10.64 -8.27 -7.12
CA ARG A 182 10.91 -9.59 -6.52
C ARG A 182 10.01 -9.93 -5.30
N ALA A 183 9.43 -8.93 -4.62
CA ALA A 183 8.51 -9.12 -3.49
C ALA A 183 7.09 -9.52 -3.92
N ALA A 184 6.76 -9.47 -5.22
CA ALA A 184 5.51 -9.98 -5.76
C ALA A 184 5.42 -11.52 -5.76
N ARG A 185 6.52 -12.23 -5.48
CA ARG A 185 6.58 -13.70 -5.52
C ARG A 185 5.89 -14.37 -4.33
N ASP A 186 5.64 -13.64 -3.26
CA ASP A 186 5.05 -14.20 -2.04
C ASP A 186 3.96 -13.27 -1.50
N ILE A 187 2.76 -13.41 -2.05
CA ILE A 187 1.55 -12.72 -1.58
C ILE A 187 0.57 -13.78 -1.11
N ALA A 188 0.17 -13.72 0.16
CA ALA A 188 -0.91 -14.57 0.66
C ALA A 188 -2.27 -13.97 0.26
N TYR A 189 -3.21 -14.81 -0.20
CA TYR A 189 -4.58 -14.39 -0.52
C TYR A 189 -5.63 -15.30 0.14
N LEU A 190 -6.32 -14.77 1.15
CA LEU A 190 -7.35 -15.47 1.91
C LEU A 190 -8.75 -15.04 1.45
N HIS A 191 -9.57 -16.03 1.06
CA HIS A 191 -10.96 -15.82 0.66
C HIS A 191 -11.88 -16.86 1.30
N GLY A 192 -13.20 -16.65 1.24
CA GLY A 192 -14.17 -17.51 1.92
C GLY A 192 -14.23 -18.96 1.42
N GLY A 193 -13.55 -19.28 0.32
CA GLY A 193 -13.41 -20.63 -0.21
C GLY A 193 -12.09 -21.32 0.15
N THR A 194 -11.23 -20.66 0.95
CA THR A 194 -9.97 -21.25 1.43
C THR A 194 -10.27 -22.22 2.57
N PRO A 195 -9.88 -23.52 2.48
CA PRO A 195 -10.09 -24.50 3.54
C PRO A 195 -9.45 -24.08 4.86
N ARG A 196 -10.04 -24.47 6.00
CA ARG A 196 -9.58 -24.08 7.35
C ARG A 196 -8.10 -24.35 7.58
N LYS A 197 -7.63 -25.58 7.31
CA LYS A 197 -6.21 -25.94 7.44
C LYS A 197 -5.28 -24.99 6.68
N ARG A 198 -5.62 -24.67 5.43
CA ARG A 198 -4.84 -23.76 4.58
C ARG A 198 -4.90 -22.31 5.07
N ARG A 199 -6.02 -21.90 5.67
CA ARG A 199 -6.15 -20.58 6.30
C ARG A 199 -5.16 -20.44 7.46
N ASP A 200 -5.14 -21.41 8.35
CA ASP A 200 -4.30 -21.40 9.55
C ASP A 200 -2.81 -21.40 9.15
N GLU A 201 -2.43 -22.20 8.16
CA GLU A 201 -1.08 -22.19 7.56
C GLU A 201 -0.69 -20.81 7.00
N MET A 202 -1.60 -20.13 6.30
CA MET A 202 -1.34 -18.80 5.72
C MET A 202 -1.20 -17.72 6.80
N VAL A 203 -2.00 -17.79 7.87
CA VAL A 203 -1.92 -16.87 9.02
C VAL A 203 -0.62 -17.09 9.78
N ALA A 204 -0.30 -18.34 10.12
CA ALA A 204 0.93 -18.68 10.83
C ALA A 204 2.17 -18.23 10.04
N ARG A 205 2.19 -18.48 8.73
CA ARG A 205 3.28 -18.05 7.84
C ARG A 205 3.41 -16.54 7.77
N PHE A 206 2.32 -15.78 7.74
CA PHE A 206 2.38 -14.31 7.74
C PHE A 206 2.91 -13.75 9.07
N GLN A 207 2.61 -14.41 10.18
CA GLN A 207 3.03 -13.98 11.52
C GLN A 207 4.47 -14.37 11.88
N SER A 208 5.09 -15.33 11.18
CA SER A 208 6.41 -15.89 11.52
C SER A 208 7.60 -14.98 11.22
N GLY A 209 7.39 -13.76 10.71
CA GLY A 209 8.46 -12.80 10.36
C GLY A 209 9.12 -13.05 9.00
N ASP A 210 9.27 -14.30 8.58
CA ASP A 210 9.74 -14.73 7.25
C ASP A 210 8.60 -14.94 6.23
N GLY A 211 7.41 -14.47 6.58
CA GLY A 211 6.20 -14.58 5.79
C GLY A 211 6.12 -13.65 4.60
N PRO A 212 5.08 -13.81 3.76
CA PRO A 212 4.80 -12.86 2.69
C PRO A 212 4.64 -11.44 3.28
N PRO A 213 5.29 -10.40 2.73
CA PRO A 213 5.19 -9.04 3.27
C PRO A 213 3.79 -8.45 3.13
N ILE A 214 2.94 -9.05 2.28
CA ILE A 214 1.58 -8.60 2.00
C ILE A 214 0.60 -9.77 2.15
N PHE A 215 -0.44 -9.54 2.95
CA PHE A 215 -1.58 -10.46 3.08
C PHE A 215 -2.83 -9.79 2.51
N LEU A 216 -3.37 -10.35 1.42
CA LEU A 216 -4.65 -9.96 0.84
C LEU A 216 -5.80 -10.71 1.48
N LEU A 217 -6.77 -9.99 2.03
CA LEU A 217 -7.98 -10.58 2.62
C LEU A 217 -9.24 -10.10 1.90
N SER A 218 -10.13 -11.03 1.59
CA SER A 218 -11.46 -10.70 1.08
C SER A 218 -12.44 -10.51 2.23
N LEU A 219 -13.17 -9.39 2.28
CA LEU A 219 -13.91 -8.98 3.49
C LEU A 219 -15.00 -9.97 3.96
N LYS A 220 -15.69 -10.76 3.11
CA LYS A 220 -16.60 -11.82 3.61
C LYS A 220 -15.89 -13.06 4.16
N ALA A 221 -14.57 -13.15 4.05
CA ALA A 221 -13.78 -14.24 4.64
C ALA A 221 -13.34 -13.94 6.07
N GLY A 222 -13.46 -12.67 6.49
CA GLY A 222 -12.93 -12.14 7.74
C GLY A 222 -13.98 -12.01 8.84
N VAL A 223 -14.75 -13.07 9.11
CA VAL A 223 -15.22 -13.38 10.48
C VAL A 223 -15.38 -14.89 10.57
N PRO A 224 -14.39 -15.59 11.12
CA PRO A 224 -14.65 -16.39 12.32
C PRO A 224 -13.56 -16.14 13.37
N GLY A 225 -13.98 -16.12 14.63
CA GLY A 225 -13.13 -15.84 15.80
C GLY A 225 -11.98 -16.81 16.02
#